data_AF-A0AA38VCN2-F1
#
_entry.id   AF-A0AA38VCN2-F1
#
_cell.length_a   1.000
_cell.length_b   1.000
_cell.length_c   1.000
_cell.angle_alpha   90.00
_cell.angle_beta   90.00
_cell.angle_gamma   90.00
#
_symmetry.space_group_name_H-M   'P 1'
#
loop_
_entity.id
_entity.type
_entity.pdbx_description
1 polymer ?
#
loop_
_entity_poly.entity_id
_entity_poly.type
_entity_poly.pdbx_seq_one_letter_code
_entity_poly.pdbx_strand_id
1 'polypeptide(L)'
;MKAELEDILQDLASDYEGYKNLNPQKVEGTCEWFMNDDRFRNWRDSNTSSLLWVSAGHGCGKSVLSRALIDEHRLSTKVTTSTVCHFFFKDGDDRRMYSTNALCAILHQLFAQVPAGSLIGRALPSHKNYGEKLTQNFSELWRILIDRPYDDLEAYFGNFLTTKYLRFDGDDKSADIGREINLVIDERISESLKGMENRTYLWHYLIFGIVKENLSRYGKRSSIERLLSDVPSQGSEAYEKILSRSQDEVQTDTLLQIILAAARPLTLDEANVALTLALQDRRFTSFAAVVSDLWPRDNFQSTVKNFCGLFISV
;
A
#
# COMPACT_ATOMS: atom_id res chain seq x y z
N MET A 1 9.58 35.88 -15.93
CA MET A 1 9.30 35.62 -14.49
C MET A 1 8.03 34.82 -14.29
N LYS A 2 6.80 35.36 -14.46
CA LYS A 2 5.57 34.58 -14.20
C LYS A 2 5.47 33.28 -15.03
N ALA A 3 5.73 33.35 -16.34
CA ALA A 3 5.74 32.18 -17.22
C ALA A 3 6.79 31.13 -16.81
N GLU A 4 8.02 31.55 -16.47
CA GLU A 4 9.08 30.62 -16.03
C GLU A 4 8.73 29.90 -14.71
N LEU A 5 7.96 30.54 -13.82
CA LEU A 5 7.47 29.90 -12.59
C LEU A 5 6.34 28.90 -12.90
N GLU A 6 5.48 29.20 -13.86
CA GLU A 6 4.44 28.28 -14.31
C GLU A 6 5.06 27.05 -14.98
N ASP A 7 6.14 27.20 -15.76
CA ASP A 7 6.88 26.08 -16.35
C ASP A 7 7.47 25.14 -15.29
N ILE A 8 8.08 25.69 -14.23
CA ILE A 8 8.59 24.88 -13.11
C ILE A 8 7.48 24.09 -12.42
N LEU A 9 6.31 24.70 -12.18
CA LEU A 9 5.16 23.98 -11.62
C LEU A 9 4.75 22.85 -12.57
N GLN A 10 4.65 23.13 -13.86
CA GLN A 10 4.23 22.15 -14.83
C GLN A 10 5.19 20.96 -14.91
N ASP A 11 6.50 21.20 -14.86
CA ASP A 11 7.52 20.16 -14.91
C ASP A 11 7.52 19.27 -13.64
N LEU A 12 7.23 19.84 -12.47
CA LEU A 12 7.18 19.10 -11.21
C LEU A 12 5.83 18.41 -10.97
N ALA A 13 4.82 18.72 -11.76
CA ALA A 13 3.47 18.20 -11.57
C ALA A 13 3.40 16.68 -11.74
N SER A 14 2.57 16.05 -10.91
CA SER A 14 2.23 14.62 -11.01
C SER A 14 0.81 14.39 -10.50
N ASP A 15 0.25 13.22 -10.79
CA ASP A 15 -1.13 12.86 -10.40
C ASP A 15 -1.20 12.34 -8.95
N TYR A 16 -0.53 13.00 -8.01
CA TYR A 16 -0.50 12.59 -6.60
C TYR A 16 -1.91 12.55 -5.97
N GLU A 17 -2.82 13.43 -6.41
CA GLU A 17 -4.23 13.40 -6.00
C GLU A 17 -4.94 12.14 -6.53
N GLY A 18 -4.78 11.81 -7.82
CA GLY A 18 -5.31 10.57 -8.39
C GLY A 18 -4.78 9.34 -7.65
N TYR A 19 -3.48 9.30 -7.36
CA TYR A 19 -2.83 8.20 -6.64
C TYR A 19 -3.35 8.03 -5.20
N LYS A 20 -3.59 9.13 -4.49
CA LYS A 20 -4.27 9.11 -3.18
C LYS A 20 -5.70 8.56 -3.32
N ASN A 21 -6.42 9.05 -4.33
CA ASN A 21 -7.84 8.75 -4.56
C ASN A 21 -8.12 7.32 -5.04
N LEU A 22 -7.11 6.57 -5.48
CA LEU A 22 -7.21 5.11 -5.72
C LEU A 22 -7.57 4.33 -4.45
N ASN A 23 -7.17 4.81 -3.28
CA ASN A 23 -7.53 4.20 -2.01
C ASN A 23 -8.97 4.60 -1.66
N PRO A 24 -9.84 3.69 -1.20
CA PRO A 24 -11.21 4.07 -0.83
C PRO A 24 -11.23 5.07 0.34
N GLN A 25 -12.29 5.87 0.44
CA GLN A 25 -12.54 6.69 1.61
C GLN A 25 -12.75 5.81 2.85
N LYS A 26 -12.41 6.34 4.02
CA LYS A 26 -12.69 5.63 5.26
C LYS A 26 -14.20 5.51 5.49
N VAL A 27 -14.62 4.45 6.14
CA VAL A 27 -15.98 4.33 6.65
C VAL A 27 -16.09 5.15 7.93
N GLU A 28 -17.24 5.77 8.14
CA GLU A 28 -17.49 6.59 9.33
C GLU A 28 -17.27 5.76 10.62
N GLY A 29 -16.61 6.37 11.62
CA GLY A 29 -16.23 5.70 12.86
C GLY A 29 -15.01 4.78 12.79
N THR A 30 -14.38 4.60 11.61
CA THR A 30 -13.10 3.88 11.47
C THR A 30 -11.88 4.81 11.57
N CYS A 31 -10.70 4.23 11.77
CA CYS A 31 -9.42 4.90 12.09
C CYS A 31 -9.39 5.66 13.43
N GLU A 32 -10.46 5.63 14.24
CA GLU A 32 -10.59 6.47 15.42
C GLU A 32 -9.67 6.02 16.56
N TRP A 33 -9.37 4.73 16.67
CA TRP A 33 -8.41 4.24 17.66
C TRP A 33 -7.03 4.88 17.46
N PHE A 34 -6.62 5.09 16.20
CA PHE A 34 -5.35 5.69 15.85
C PHE A 34 -5.38 7.21 16.08
N MET A 35 -6.44 7.86 15.61
CA MET A 35 -6.60 9.31 15.73
C MET A 35 -6.73 9.78 17.19
N ASN A 36 -7.17 8.88 18.07
CA ASN A 36 -7.31 9.14 19.49
C ASN A 36 -6.13 8.64 20.34
N ASP A 37 -5.14 7.98 19.74
CA ASP A 37 -3.96 7.51 20.44
C ASP A 37 -3.07 8.69 20.85
N ASP A 38 -2.71 8.75 22.14
CA ASP A 38 -1.91 9.83 22.68
C ASP A 38 -0.53 9.93 22.02
N ARG A 39 0.04 8.81 21.57
CA ARG A 39 1.34 8.84 20.89
C ARG A 39 1.23 9.57 19.54
N PHE A 40 0.14 9.36 18.79
CA PHE A 40 -0.12 10.06 17.53
C PHE A 40 -0.37 11.56 17.78
N ARG A 41 -1.21 11.89 18.76
CA ARG A 41 -1.49 13.28 19.13
C ARG A 41 -0.24 14.01 19.60
N ASN A 42 0.57 13.38 20.46
CA ASN A 42 1.83 13.94 20.93
C ASN A 42 2.83 14.15 19.79
N TRP A 43 2.88 13.25 18.81
CA TRP A 43 3.70 13.44 17.61
C TRP A 43 3.20 14.63 16.76
N ARG A 44 1.89 14.67 16.49
CA ARG A 44 1.24 15.71 15.67
C ARG A 44 1.36 17.11 16.28
N ASP A 45 1.17 17.20 17.60
CA ASP A 45 1.11 18.46 18.33
C ASP A 45 2.49 18.91 18.85
N SER A 46 3.54 18.14 18.54
CA SER A 46 4.92 18.48 18.89
C SER A 46 5.41 19.72 18.15
N ASN A 47 6.18 20.56 18.84
CA ASN A 47 6.90 21.68 18.24
C ASN A 47 8.25 21.27 17.61
N THR A 48 8.60 19.98 17.62
CA THR A 48 9.84 19.46 17.05
C THR A 48 9.56 18.53 15.89
N SER A 49 10.38 18.60 14.83
CA SER A 49 10.36 17.65 13.73
C SER A 49 10.59 16.21 14.23
N SER A 50 9.72 15.28 13.84
CA SER A 50 9.89 13.86 14.18
C SER A 50 9.20 12.95 13.16
N LEU A 51 9.60 11.68 13.12
CA LEU A 51 9.15 10.66 12.18
C LEU A 51 8.19 9.71 12.88
N LEU A 52 6.98 9.64 12.34
CA LEU A 52 5.99 8.65 12.73
C LEU A 52 6.06 7.46 11.78
N TRP A 53 6.30 6.27 12.34
CA TRP A 53 6.32 5.02 11.58
C TRP A 53 5.11 4.16 11.94
N VAL A 54 4.19 4.01 10.98
CA VAL A 54 3.02 3.16 11.15
C VAL A 54 3.21 1.86 10.36
N SER A 55 3.37 0.76 11.08
CA SER A 55 3.41 -0.60 10.54
C SER A 55 2.14 -1.35 10.92
N ALA A 56 1.67 -2.23 10.06
CA ALA A 56 0.56 -3.14 10.36
C ALA A 56 0.60 -4.28 9.34
N GLY A 57 -0.10 -5.37 9.61
CA GLY A 57 -0.28 -6.48 8.68
C GLY A 57 -0.95 -6.10 7.36
N HIS A 58 -0.87 -6.99 6.38
CA HIS A 58 -1.53 -6.85 5.09
C HIS A 58 -3.04 -6.73 5.27
N GLY A 59 -3.66 -5.75 4.61
CA GLY A 59 -5.10 -5.54 4.74
C GLY A 59 -5.53 -5.12 6.16
N CYS A 60 -4.75 -4.29 6.87
CA CYS A 60 -5.17 -3.63 8.12
C CYS A 60 -5.62 -2.16 7.91
N GLY A 61 -5.96 -1.77 6.67
CA GLY A 61 -6.48 -0.43 6.39
C GLY A 61 -5.45 0.72 6.37
N LYS A 62 -4.14 0.44 6.44
CA LYS A 62 -3.09 1.48 6.45
C LYS A 62 -3.22 2.55 5.34
N SER A 63 -3.45 2.12 4.11
CA SER A 63 -3.57 3.08 2.98
C SER A 63 -4.84 3.94 3.10
N VAL A 64 -5.91 3.38 3.66
CA VAL A 64 -7.16 4.10 3.97
C VAL A 64 -6.92 5.09 5.11
N LEU A 65 -6.19 4.69 6.16
CA LEU A 65 -5.77 5.57 7.24
C LEU A 65 -4.94 6.75 6.71
N SER A 66 -3.91 6.49 5.89
CA SER A 66 -3.09 7.56 5.31
C SER A 66 -3.91 8.54 4.48
N ARG A 67 -4.86 8.05 3.68
CA ARG A 67 -5.80 8.92 2.94
C ARG A 67 -6.67 9.74 3.89
N ALA A 68 -7.27 9.11 4.90
CA ALA A 68 -8.14 9.78 5.87
C ALA A 68 -7.40 10.89 6.63
N LEU A 69 -6.15 10.66 7.03
CA LEU A 69 -5.32 11.65 7.71
C LEU A 69 -5.11 12.92 6.85
N ILE A 70 -4.99 12.75 5.54
CA ILE A 70 -4.82 13.84 4.57
C ILE A 70 -6.16 14.56 4.32
N ASP A 71 -7.19 13.80 3.92
CA ASP A 71 -8.49 14.34 3.50
C ASP A 71 -9.21 15.05 4.66
N GLU A 72 -9.07 14.58 5.89
CA GLU A 72 -9.68 15.18 7.10
C GLU A 72 -8.75 16.15 7.83
N HIS A 73 -7.59 16.47 7.25
CA HIS A 73 -6.63 17.44 7.78
C HIS A 73 -6.18 17.14 9.22
N ARG A 74 -6.04 15.85 9.56
CA ARG A 74 -5.73 15.38 10.92
C ARG A 74 -4.24 15.41 11.26
N LEU A 75 -3.39 15.82 10.30
CA LEU A 75 -1.93 15.87 10.44
C LEU A 75 -1.39 17.18 11.03
N SER A 76 -2.23 18.21 11.21
CA SER A 76 -1.85 19.44 11.90
C SER A 76 -3.04 20.06 12.61
N THR A 77 -2.80 20.59 13.82
CA THR A 77 -3.76 21.41 14.55
C THR A 77 -3.78 22.87 14.08
N LYS A 78 -2.77 23.28 13.30
CA LYS A 78 -2.65 24.62 12.71
C LYS A 78 -2.92 24.56 11.21
N VAL A 79 -4.14 24.17 10.85
CA VAL A 79 -4.57 23.93 9.44
C VAL A 79 -4.32 25.16 8.55
N THR A 80 -4.36 26.36 9.11
CA THR A 80 -4.15 27.62 8.36
C THR A 80 -2.70 27.96 8.06
N THR A 81 -1.72 27.34 8.74
CA THR A 81 -0.29 27.67 8.61
C THR A 81 0.60 26.48 8.25
N SER A 82 0.01 25.29 8.17
CA SER A 82 0.74 24.05 7.88
C SER A 82 0.37 23.54 6.49
N THR A 83 1.39 23.29 5.67
CA THR A 83 1.23 22.62 4.38
C THR A 83 1.46 21.13 4.55
N VAL A 84 0.48 20.32 4.17
CA VAL A 84 0.59 18.86 4.13
C VAL A 84 0.91 18.44 2.70
N CYS A 85 2.06 17.81 2.51
CA CYS A 85 2.45 17.21 1.24
C CYS A 85 2.43 15.68 1.36
N HIS A 86 2.03 15.01 0.28
CA HIS A 86 1.92 13.55 0.28
C HIS A 86 2.39 12.91 -1.02
N PHE A 87 2.84 11.68 -0.91
CA PHE A 87 3.16 10.82 -2.04
C PHE A 87 2.91 9.36 -1.66
N PHE A 88 2.34 8.57 -2.57
CA PHE A 88 2.02 7.17 -2.33
C PHE A 88 2.91 6.27 -3.18
N PHE A 89 3.94 5.68 -2.56
CA PHE A 89 4.80 4.72 -3.24
C PHE A 89 4.03 3.47 -3.68
N LYS A 90 4.36 2.95 -4.87
CA LYS A 90 3.81 1.71 -5.39
C LYS A 90 4.85 0.98 -6.22
N ASP A 91 5.18 -0.23 -5.79
CA ASP A 91 6.04 -1.14 -6.53
C ASP A 91 5.41 -1.54 -7.87
N GLY A 92 6.24 -1.63 -8.90
CA GLY A 92 5.83 -1.90 -10.29
C GLY A 92 5.20 -0.72 -11.04
N ASP A 93 5.13 0.47 -10.43
CA ASP A 93 4.70 1.71 -11.12
C ASP A 93 5.87 2.71 -11.13
N ASP A 94 6.52 2.86 -12.29
CA ASP A 94 7.66 3.77 -12.47
C ASP A 94 7.36 5.22 -12.04
N ARG A 95 6.10 5.65 -12.09
CA ARG A 95 5.73 7.00 -11.67
C ARG A 95 5.69 7.16 -10.15
N ARG A 96 5.66 6.03 -9.42
CA ARG A 96 5.40 5.94 -7.97
C ARG A 96 6.48 5.15 -7.23
N MET A 97 7.55 4.75 -7.90
CA MET A 97 8.61 3.94 -7.29
C MET A 97 9.84 4.77 -6.89
N TYR A 98 10.18 5.78 -7.68
CA TYR A 98 11.44 6.51 -7.49
C TYR A 98 11.30 7.71 -6.54
N SER A 99 12.38 7.99 -5.82
CA SER A 99 12.48 9.10 -4.86
C SER A 99 12.39 10.47 -5.54
N THR A 100 12.88 10.61 -6.77
CA THR A 100 12.75 11.83 -7.58
C THR A 100 11.30 12.20 -7.82
N ASN A 101 10.45 11.21 -8.13
CA ASN A 101 9.01 11.42 -8.32
C ASN A 101 8.34 11.93 -7.03
N ALA A 102 8.73 11.35 -5.88
CA ALA A 102 8.25 11.81 -4.58
C ALA A 102 8.67 13.25 -4.29
N LEU A 103 9.93 13.61 -4.57
CA LEU A 103 10.42 14.97 -4.38
C LEU A 103 9.72 15.97 -5.32
N CYS A 104 9.52 15.63 -6.58
CA CYS A 104 8.76 16.46 -7.52
C CYS A 104 7.34 16.70 -7.01
N ALA A 105 6.63 15.65 -6.59
CA ALA A 105 5.28 15.77 -6.06
C ALA A 105 5.21 16.64 -4.80
N ILE A 106 6.17 16.49 -3.88
CA ILE A 106 6.25 17.29 -2.65
C ILE A 106 6.54 18.76 -2.98
N LEU A 107 7.54 19.03 -3.82
CA LEU A 107 7.90 20.39 -4.22
C LEU A 107 6.76 21.06 -4.98
N HIS A 108 6.08 20.35 -5.87
CA HIS A 108 4.89 20.85 -6.56
C HIS A 108 3.80 21.26 -5.57
N GLN A 109 3.45 20.40 -4.60
CA GLN A 109 2.44 20.71 -3.58
C GLN A 109 2.86 21.91 -2.72
N LEU A 110 4.13 22.01 -2.34
CA LEU A 110 4.66 23.15 -1.59
C LEU A 110 4.56 24.44 -2.39
N PHE A 111 4.94 24.42 -3.67
CA PHE A 111 4.95 25.60 -4.52
C PHE A 111 3.55 26.05 -4.92
N ALA A 112 2.63 25.12 -5.14
CA ALA A 112 1.24 25.42 -5.49
C ALA A 112 0.44 26.00 -4.32
N GLN A 113 0.75 25.62 -3.07
CA GLN A 113 0.01 26.03 -1.88
C GLN A 113 0.53 27.32 -1.22
N VAL A 114 1.74 27.79 -1.56
CA VAL A 114 2.31 29.01 -0.95
C VAL A 114 1.98 30.25 -1.81
N PRO A 115 1.18 31.21 -1.30
CA PRO A 115 0.67 32.34 -2.10
C PRO A 115 1.72 33.35 -2.57
N ALA A 116 2.92 33.33 -1.99
CA ALA A 116 4.03 34.18 -2.40
C ALA A 116 5.01 33.32 -3.19
N GLY A 117 5.16 33.57 -4.49
CA GLY A 117 6.09 32.87 -5.40
C GLY A 117 7.59 32.97 -5.03
N SER A 118 7.92 33.31 -3.78
CA SER A 118 9.27 33.37 -3.24
C SER A 118 9.93 32.00 -3.11
N LEU A 119 9.16 30.92 -2.89
CA LEU A 119 9.70 29.55 -2.81
C LEU A 119 10.03 28.98 -4.18
N ILE A 120 9.12 29.10 -5.13
CA ILE A 120 9.34 28.61 -6.50
C ILE A 120 10.45 29.37 -7.22
N GLY A 121 10.64 30.66 -6.89
CA GLY A 121 11.78 31.44 -7.37
C GLY A 121 13.15 30.85 -7.00
N ARG A 122 13.24 29.99 -5.98
CA ARG A 122 14.49 29.29 -5.61
C ARG A 122 14.79 28.08 -6.47
N ALA A 123 13.77 27.48 -7.06
CA ALA A 123 13.95 26.43 -8.06
C ALA A 123 14.45 27.00 -9.40
N LEU A 124 14.30 28.32 -9.63
CA LEU A 124 14.61 28.97 -10.90
C LEU A 124 16.08 28.81 -11.34
N PRO A 125 17.12 28.98 -10.50
CA PRO A 125 18.50 28.75 -10.92
C PRO A 125 18.77 27.30 -11.32
N SER A 126 18.27 26.34 -10.53
CA SER A 126 18.41 24.92 -10.84
C SER A 126 17.62 24.55 -12.10
N HIS A 127 16.42 25.09 -12.28
CA HIS A 127 15.63 24.87 -13.50
C HIS A 127 16.29 25.47 -14.74
N LYS A 128 16.91 26.66 -14.64
CA LYS A 128 17.70 27.23 -15.75
C LYS A 128 18.92 26.40 -16.12
N ASN A 129 19.55 25.75 -15.15
CA ASN A 129 20.74 24.92 -15.38
C ASN A 129 20.41 23.53 -15.93
N TYR A 130 19.32 22.91 -15.45
CA TYR A 130 19.00 21.51 -15.75
C TYR A 130 17.79 21.35 -16.69
N GLY A 131 16.94 22.37 -16.84
CA GLY A 131 15.68 22.32 -17.58
C GLY A 131 14.78 21.18 -17.08
N GLU A 132 14.13 20.49 -18.01
CA GLU A 132 13.30 19.31 -17.73
C GLU A 132 14.05 18.18 -16.99
N LYS A 133 15.37 18.09 -17.15
CA LYS A 133 16.20 17.07 -16.46
C LYS A 133 16.30 17.31 -14.96
N LEU A 134 15.87 18.47 -14.46
CA LEU A 134 15.77 18.74 -13.02
C LEU A 134 14.91 17.68 -12.32
N THR A 135 13.83 17.24 -12.96
CA THR A 135 12.91 16.22 -12.44
C THR A 135 13.57 14.85 -12.20
N GLN A 136 14.74 14.61 -12.79
CA GLN A 136 15.52 13.38 -12.66
C GLN A 136 16.75 13.58 -11.75
N ASN A 137 17.01 14.79 -11.28
CA ASN A 137 18.17 15.12 -10.47
C ASN A 137 17.81 15.14 -8.99
N PHE A 138 17.94 13.99 -8.34
CA PHE A 138 17.65 13.84 -6.90
C PHE A 138 18.38 14.87 -6.04
N SER A 139 19.69 15.06 -6.26
CA SER A 139 20.51 15.95 -5.42
C SER A 139 20.03 17.39 -5.47
N GLU A 140 19.66 17.88 -6.66
CA GLU A 140 19.15 19.24 -6.82
C GLU A 140 17.73 19.41 -6.27
N LEU A 141 16.83 18.45 -6.52
CA LEU A 141 15.48 18.48 -5.95
C LEU A 141 15.54 18.44 -4.41
N TRP A 142 16.40 17.60 -3.85
CA TRP A 142 16.64 17.53 -2.42
C TRP A 142 17.19 18.85 -1.89
N ARG A 143 18.19 19.43 -2.55
CA ARG A 143 18.75 20.75 -2.22
C ARG A 143 17.65 21.81 -2.18
N ILE A 144 16.81 21.91 -3.20
CA ILE A 144 15.69 22.87 -3.25
C ILE A 144 14.72 22.70 -2.07
N LEU A 145 14.46 21.45 -1.67
CA LEU A 145 13.57 21.14 -0.54
C LEU A 145 14.15 21.60 0.81
N ILE A 146 15.46 21.42 1.02
CA ILE A 146 16.14 21.73 2.29
C ILE A 146 16.64 23.18 2.40
N ASP A 147 16.88 23.85 1.28
CA ASP A 147 17.43 25.22 1.17
C ASP A 147 16.38 26.29 1.54
N ARG A 148 15.85 26.17 2.76
CA ARG A 148 15.03 27.16 3.46
C ARG A 148 15.96 28.05 4.31
N PRO A 149 15.65 29.35 4.52
CA PRO A 149 16.50 30.30 5.22
C PRO A 149 16.40 30.09 6.74
N TYR A 150 16.75 28.89 7.15
CA TYR A 150 17.09 28.53 8.50
C TYR A 150 18.35 27.71 8.34
N ASP A 151 19.51 28.31 8.63
CA ASP A 151 20.77 27.55 8.83
C ASP A 151 20.58 26.41 9.87
N ASP A 152 19.46 26.45 10.61
CA ASP A 152 19.03 25.41 11.53
C ASP A 152 18.42 24.16 10.86
N LEU A 153 17.92 24.18 9.61
CA LEU A 153 17.24 23.00 9.03
C LEU A 153 18.20 21.88 8.64
N GLU A 154 19.42 22.18 8.19
CA GLU A 154 20.48 21.18 8.07
C GLU A 154 20.83 20.56 9.44
N ALA A 155 20.77 21.33 10.52
CA ALA A 155 20.92 20.80 11.88
C ALA A 155 19.68 19.99 12.34
N TYR A 156 18.45 20.35 11.94
CA TYR A 156 17.22 19.59 12.23
C TYR A 156 17.13 18.26 11.45
N PHE A 157 17.61 18.21 10.21
CA PHE A 157 17.71 16.97 9.43
C PHE A 157 19.00 16.19 9.69
N GLY A 158 20.09 16.83 10.14
CA GLY A 158 21.21 16.13 10.79
C GLY A 158 20.75 15.44 12.08
N ASN A 159 19.81 16.07 12.80
CA ASN A 159 19.05 15.50 13.91
C ASN A 159 17.90 14.58 13.48
N PHE A 160 17.70 14.26 12.19
CA PHE A 160 16.74 13.20 11.84
C PHE A 160 17.18 11.85 12.44
N LEU A 161 18.46 11.70 12.81
CA LEU A 161 19.00 10.57 13.55
C LEU A 161 18.65 10.59 15.06
N THR A 162 18.30 11.74 15.65
CA THR A 162 17.78 11.89 17.02
C THR A 162 16.26 12.00 17.08
N THR A 163 15.60 11.81 15.93
CA THR A 163 14.15 11.76 15.79
C THR A 163 13.52 10.79 16.79
N LYS A 164 12.48 11.25 17.50
CA LYS A 164 11.57 10.38 18.23
C LYS A 164 10.89 9.44 17.23
N TYR A 165 11.46 8.25 17.06
CA TYR A 165 10.90 7.18 16.28
C TYR A 165 9.72 6.60 17.06
N LEU A 166 8.53 6.74 16.48
CA LEU A 166 7.32 6.20 17.08
C LEU A 166 6.78 5.09 16.19
N ARG A 167 6.99 3.84 16.61
CA ARG A 167 6.42 2.68 15.94
C ARG A 167 5.02 2.41 16.47
N PHE A 168 4.07 2.42 15.56
CA PHE A 168 2.75 1.83 15.77
C PHE A 168 2.73 0.47 15.11
N ASP A 169 2.45 -0.57 15.89
CA ASP A 169 2.07 -1.87 15.35
C ASP A 169 0.55 -1.97 15.33
N GLY A 170 -0.04 -1.96 14.15
CA GLY A 170 -1.48 -2.10 13.98
C GLY A 170 -1.98 -3.48 14.41
N ASP A 171 -1.10 -4.49 14.46
CA ASP A 171 -1.48 -5.86 14.80
C ASP A 171 -1.79 -6.00 16.31
N ASP A 172 -1.16 -5.18 17.16
CA ASP A 172 -1.45 -5.07 18.60
C ASP A 172 -2.85 -4.49 18.90
N LYS A 173 -3.53 -3.95 17.88
CA LYS A 173 -4.87 -3.35 17.95
C LYS A 173 -5.92 -4.13 17.18
N SER A 174 -5.66 -5.42 16.90
CA SER A 174 -6.57 -6.32 16.19
C SER A 174 -8.02 -6.33 16.72
N ALA A 175 -8.23 -6.19 18.04
CA ALA A 175 -9.56 -6.09 18.63
C ALA A 175 -10.30 -4.79 18.27
N ASP A 176 -9.59 -3.66 18.20
CA ASP A 176 -10.16 -2.36 17.79
C ASP A 176 -10.44 -2.35 16.29
N ILE A 177 -9.51 -2.89 15.50
CA ILE A 177 -9.68 -3.09 14.06
C ILE A 177 -10.90 -4.00 13.77
N GLY A 178 -11.09 -5.06 14.55
CA GLY A 178 -12.27 -5.93 14.46
C GLY A 178 -13.59 -5.21 14.71
N ARG A 179 -13.60 -4.18 15.58
CA ARG A 179 -14.78 -3.31 15.80
C ARG A 179 -15.03 -2.38 14.62
N GLU A 180 -13.99 -1.80 14.05
CA GLU A 180 -14.09 -0.94 12.86
C GLU A 180 -14.58 -1.70 11.64
N ILE A 181 -14.13 -2.94 11.48
CA ILE A 181 -14.64 -3.89 10.51
C ILE A 181 -16.17 -4.02 10.59
N ASN A 182 -16.76 -4.08 11.79
CA ASN A 182 -18.23 -4.19 11.93
C ASN A 182 -18.96 -2.97 11.34
N LEU A 183 -18.39 -1.77 11.46
CA LEU A 183 -18.95 -0.55 10.87
C LEU A 183 -18.91 -0.61 9.33
N VAL A 184 -17.83 -1.16 8.76
CA VAL A 184 -17.71 -1.38 7.30
C VAL A 184 -18.73 -2.44 6.81
N ILE A 185 -18.99 -3.47 7.61
CA ILE A 185 -20.01 -4.49 7.33
C ILE A 185 -21.41 -3.87 7.40
N ASP A 186 -21.67 -3.00 8.37
CA ASP A 186 -22.97 -2.34 8.56
C ASP A 186 -23.38 -1.45 7.40
N GLU A 187 -22.42 -0.78 6.77
CA GLU A 187 -22.66 0.02 5.57
C GLU A 187 -22.92 -0.84 4.32
N ARG A 188 -22.49 -2.12 4.31
CA ARG A 188 -22.41 -2.96 3.08
C ARG A 188 -23.18 -4.27 3.13
N ILE A 189 -24.19 -4.39 4.00
CA ILE A 189 -25.22 -5.45 4.02
C ILE A 189 -24.70 -6.79 4.57
N SER A 190 -24.84 -7.01 5.88
CA SER A 190 -25.52 -8.18 6.49
C SER A 190 -25.04 -8.42 7.94
N GLU A 191 -25.98 -8.49 8.88
CA GLU A 191 -25.72 -8.82 10.30
C GLU A 191 -25.07 -10.19 10.51
N SER A 192 -25.19 -11.10 9.52
CA SER A 192 -24.64 -12.47 9.57
C SER A 192 -23.10 -12.52 9.63
N LEU A 193 -22.40 -11.48 9.15
CA LEU A 193 -20.93 -11.43 9.10
C LEU A 193 -20.30 -10.91 10.42
N LYS A 194 -21.13 -10.52 11.40
CA LYS A 194 -20.67 -9.89 12.66
C LYS A 194 -20.16 -10.87 13.72
N GLY A 195 -20.47 -12.17 13.59
CA GLY A 195 -20.24 -13.19 14.61
C GLY A 195 -18.92 -13.95 14.54
N MET A 196 -18.00 -13.63 13.61
CA MET A 196 -16.83 -14.48 13.35
C MET A 196 -15.55 -14.02 14.08
N GLU A 197 -14.74 -14.98 14.53
CA GLU A 197 -13.44 -14.73 15.18
C GLU A 197 -12.31 -14.53 14.14
N ASN A 198 -11.26 -13.77 14.49
CA ASN A 198 -10.04 -13.51 13.67
C ASN A 198 -10.27 -12.83 12.30
N ARG A 199 -11.20 -11.86 12.23
CA ARG A 199 -11.52 -11.09 11.02
C ARG A 199 -10.44 -10.05 10.67
N THR A 200 -9.84 -10.16 9.48
CA THR A 200 -8.94 -9.15 8.88
C THR A 200 -9.63 -8.43 7.72
N TYR A 201 -9.12 -7.29 7.21
CA TYR A 201 -9.71 -6.69 6.01
C TYR A 201 -9.39 -7.49 4.73
N LEU A 202 -8.38 -8.37 4.75
CA LEU A 202 -8.18 -9.35 3.68
C LEU A 202 -9.35 -10.33 3.64
N TRP A 203 -9.79 -10.86 4.78
CA TRP A 203 -11.00 -11.68 4.87
C TRP A 203 -12.24 -10.93 4.33
N HIS A 204 -12.40 -9.65 4.66
CA HIS A 204 -13.48 -8.82 4.08
C HIS A 204 -13.38 -8.73 2.56
N TYR A 205 -12.22 -8.37 2.04
CA TYR A 205 -11.99 -8.26 0.60
C TYR A 205 -12.28 -9.59 -0.13
N LEU A 206 -11.88 -10.71 0.47
CA LEU A 206 -12.09 -12.06 -0.05
C LEU A 206 -13.57 -12.46 -0.03
N ILE A 207 -14.27 -12.27 1.09
CA ILE A 207 -15.70 -12.55 1.19
C ILE A 207 -16.48 -11.66 0.23
N PHE A 208 -16.18 -10.36 0.15
CA PHE A 208 -16.82 -9.48 -0.83
C PHE A 208 -16.50 -9.89 -2.28
N GLY A 209 -15.30 -10.40 -2.55
CA GLY A 209 -14.95 -10.99 -3.85
C GLY A 209 -15.81 -12.21 -4.18
N ILE A 210 -15.89 -13.18 -3.26
CA ILE A 210 -16.71 -14.40 -3.39
C ILE A 210 -18.18 -14.03 -3.56
N VAL A 211 -18.69 -13.10 -2.77
CA VAL A 211 -20.08 -12.65 -2.80
C VAL A 211 -20.37 -11.92 -4.11
N LYS A 212 -19.49 -11.02 -4.57
CA LYS A 212 -19.68 -10.27 -5.83
C LYS A 212 -19.62 -11.17 -7.07
N GLU A 213 -18.73 -12.16 -7.06
CA GLU A 213 -18.60 -13.15 -8.13
C GLU A 213 -19.85 -14.05 -8.21
N ASN A 214 -20.43 -14.44 -7.07
CA ASN A 214 -21.65 -15.26 -7.01
C ASN A 214 -22.97 -14.48 -7.13
N LEU A 215 -23.01 -13.20 -6.76
CA LEU A 215 -24.18 -12.31 -6.90
C LEU A 215 -24.62 -12.17 -8.36
N SER A 216 -23.67 -12.23 -9.30
CA SER A 216 -23.96 -12.22 -10.74
C SER A 216 -24.78 -13.43 -11.20
N ARG A 217 -24.80 -14.53 -10.45
CA ARG A 217 -25.58 -15.75 -10.74
C ARG A 217 -26.93 -15.83 -10.04
N TYR A 218 -27.20 -15.02 -9.02
CA TYR A 218 -28.39 -15.18 -8.18
C TYR A 218 -29.08 -13.84 -7.85
N GLY A 219 -30.07 -13.47 -8.67
CA GLY A 219 -30.91 -12.28 -8.46
C GLY A 219 -32.05 -12.43 -7.43
N LYS A 220 -32.02 -13.46 -6.56
CA LYS A 220 -33.12 -13.78 -5.63
C LYS A 220 -32.66 -13.80 -4.17
N ARG A 221 -33.38 -13.12 -3.29
CA ARG A 221 -33.05 -12.94 -1.85
C ARG A 221 -32.81 -14.25 -1.09
N SER A 222 -33.58 -15.30 -1.39
CA SER A 222 -33.41 -16.64 -0.82
C SER A 222 -32.09 -17.34 -1.18
N SER A 223 -31.46 -16.92 -2.27
CA SER A 223 -30.15 -17.43 -2.69
C SER A 223 -29.01 -16.68 -2.01
N ILE A 224 -29.23 -15.42 -1.62
CA ILE A 224 -28.28 -14.63 -0.83
C ILE A 224 -28.21 -15.20 0.60
N GLU A 225 -29.34 -15.59 1.18
CA GLU A 225 -29.37 -16.23 2.50
C GLU A 225 -28.65 -17.58 2.51
N ARG A 226 -28.78 -18.41 1.47
CA ARG A 226 -27.98 -19.64 1.30
C ARG A 226 -26.49 -19.35 1.12
N LEU A 227 -26.16 -18.30 0.36
CA LEU A 227 -24.78 -17.90 0.14
C LEU A 227 -24.13 -17.44 1.47
N LEU A 228 -24.88 -16.70 2.29
CA LEU A 228 -24.45 -16.24 3.61
C LEU A 228 -24.34 -17.38 4.62
N SER A 229 -25.17 -18.43 4.53
CA SER A 229 -25.02 -19.64 5.35
C SER A 229 -23.84 -20.52 4.92
N ASP A 230 -23.40 -20.40 3.66
CA ASP A 230 -22.20 -21.04 3.12
C ASP A 230 -20.92 -20.21 3.37
N VAL A 231 -21.04 -19.02 3.97
CA VAL A 231 -19.85 -18.24 4.35
C VAL A 231 -19.16 -18.98 5.51
N PRO A 232 -17.89 -19.35 5.33
CA PRO A 232 -17.15 -20.10 6.35
C PRO A 232 -17.10 -19.33 7.66
N SER A 233 -17.19 -20.02 8.79
CA SER A 233 -17.34 -19.45 10.13
C SER A 233 -16.02 -19.06 10.80
N GLN A 234 -14.90 -19.53 10.24
CA GLN A 234 -13.54 -19.18 10.65
C GLN A 234 -12.69 -18.73 9.45
N GLY A 235 -11.65 -17.94 9.70
CA GLY A 235 -10.70 -17.49 8.68
C GLY A 235 -10.03 -18.67 7.94
N SER A 236 -9.67 -19.74 8.65
CA SER A 236 -9.10 -20.98 8.08
C SER A 236 -10.00 -21.62 7.03
N GLU A 237 -11.31 -21.70 7.30
CA GLU A 237 -12.30 -22.31 6.40
C GLU A 237 -12.53 -21.41 5.16
N ALA A 238 -12.38 -20.09 5.29
CA ALA A 238 -12.33 -19.17 4.14
C ALA A 238 -11.11 -19.41 3.25
N TYR A 239 -9.95 -19.65 3.85
CA TYR A 239 -8.74 -19.97 3.11
C TYR A 239 -8.83 -21.35 2.44
N GLU A 240 -9.32 -22.37 3.13
CA GLU A 240 -9.60 -23.69 2.55
C GLU A 240 -10.56 -23.60 1.36
N LYS A 241 -11.63 -22.81 1.46
CA LYS A 241 -12.61 -22.64 0.38
C LYS A 241 -12.08 -21.87 -0.84
N ILE A 242 -11.00 -21.10 -0.68
CA ILE A 242 -10.30 -20.45 -1.80
C ILE A 242 -9.29 -21.43 -2.41
N LEU A 243 -8.55 -22.16 -1.58
CA LEU A 243 -7.62 -23.21 -2.04
C LEU A 243 -8.35 -24.34 -2.76
N SER A 244 -9.57 -24.69 -2.32
CA SER A 244 -10.42 -25.70 -2.96
C SER A 244 -10.95 -25.29 -4.33
N ARG A 245 -10.72 -24.04 -4.76
CA ARG A 245 -11.00 -23.58 -6.13
C ARG A 245 -9.83 -23.82 -7.08
N SER A 246 -8.65 -24.15 -6.56
CA SER A 246 -7.52 -24.52 -7.38
C SER A 246 -7.86 -25.78 -8.16
N GLN A 247 -7.45 -25.81 -9.43
CA GLN A 247 -7.68 -26.97 -10.30
C GLN A 247 -6.73 -28.14 -9.99
N ASP A 248 -5.66 -27.89 -9.23
CA ASP A 248 -4.67 -28.90 -8.88
C ASP A 248 -4.17 -28.67 -7.43
N GLU A 249 -4.74 -29.45 -6.50
CA GLU A 249 -4.46 -29.37 -5.07
C GLU A 249 -3.00 -29.71 -4.76
N VAL A 250 -2.42 -30.70 -5.44
CA VAL A 250 -1.06 -31.18 -5.20
C VAL A 250 -0.03 -30.14 -5.62
N GLN A 251 -0.23 -29.51 -6.79
CA GLN A 251 0.65 -28.44 -7.27
C GLN A 251 0.55 -27.19 -6.39
N THR A 252 -0.66 -26.88 -5.93
CA THR A 252 -0.91 -25.71 -5.07
C THR A 252 -0.27 -25.87 -3.70
N ASP A 253 -0.46 -27.02 -3.04
CA ASP A 253 0.12 -27.31 -1.74
C ASP A 253 1.66 -27.32 -1.81
N THR A 254 2.22 -28.02 -2.80
CA THR A 254 3.67 -28.06 -3.03
C THR A 254 4.25 -26.66 -3.23
N LEU A 255 3.61 -25.81 -4.03
CA LEU A 255 4.06 -24.45 -4.27
C LEU A 255 4.00 -23.59 -3.00
N LEU A 256 2.93 -23.68 -2.22
CA LEU A 256 2.81 -22.95 -0.95
C LEU A 256 3.85 -23.40 0.07
N GLN A 257 4.13 -24.70 0.16
CA GLN A 257 5.20 -25.24 1.02
C GLN A 257 6.58 -24.73 0.61
N ILE A 258 6.88 -24.69 -0.70
CA ILE A 258 8.13 -24.11 -1.23
C ILE A 258 8.26 -22.64 -0.81
N ILE A 259 7.18 -21.87 -0.95
CA ILE A 259 7.16 -20.44 -0.59
C ILE A 259 7.36 -20.26 0.92
N LEU A 260 6.69 -21.06 1.75
CA LEU A 260 6.82 -21.01 3.21
C LEU A 260 8.21 -21.41 3.70
N ALA A 261 8.86 -22.37 3.02
CA ALA A 261 10.21 -22.83 3.35
C ALA A 261 11.32 -21.88 2.85
N ALA A 262 11.00 -20.97 1.92
CA ALA A 262 11.99 -20.07 1.34
C ALA A 262 12.43 -19.00 2.35
N ALA A 263 13.75 -18.85 2.52
CA ALA A 263 14.32 -17.83 3.43
C ALA A 263 14.15 -16.38 2.93
N ARG A 264 13.81 -16.20 1.64
CA ARG A 264 13.54 -14.93 0.98
C ARG A 264 12.49 -15.13 -0.11
N PRO A 265 11.83 -14.05 -0.59
CA PRO A 265 10.99 -14.13 -1.78
C PRO A 265 11.73 -14.78 -2.95
N LEU A 266 11.05 -15.70 -3.63
CA LEU A 266 11.54 -16.41 -4.81
C LEU A 266 11.28 -15.59 -6.06
N THR A 267 12.21 -15.63 -7.01
CA THR A 267 11.93 -15.19 -8.38
C THR A 267 11.05 -16.21 -9.11
N LEU A 268 10.38 -15.80 -10.18
CA LEU A 268 9.56 -16.69 -11.00
C LEU A 268 10.35 -17.87 -11.56
N ASP A 269 11.58 -17.65 -12.01
CA ASP A 269 12.46 -18.73 -12.49
C ASP A 269 12.83 -19.70 -11.36
N GLU A 270 13.15 -19.19 -10.16
CA GLU A 270 13.45 -20.02 -8.99
C GLU A 270 12.25 -20.86 -8.57
N ALA A 271 11.06 -20.27 -8.54
CA ALA A 271 9.82 -20.98 -8.21
C ALA A 271 9.47 -22.04 -9.27
N ASN A 272 9.70 -21.77 -10.57
CA ASN A 272 9.46 -22.72 -11.67
C ASN A 272 10.34 -23.95 -11.51
N VAL A 273 11.66 -23.75 -11.33
CA VAL A 273 12.60 -24.86 -11.12
C VAL A 273 12.27 -25.63 -9.84
N ALA A 274 12.02 -24.94 -8.72
CA ALA A 274 11.73 -25.60 -7.45
C ALA A 274 10.45 -26.45 -7.53
N LEU A 275 9.40 -25.92 -8.14
CA LEU A 275 8.12 -26.63 -8.29
C LEU A 275 8.26 -27.83 -9.24
N THR A 276 8.94 -27.68 -10.38
CA THR A 276 9.21 -28.80 -11.31
C THR A 276 10.00 -29.91 -10.63
N LEU A 277 10.99 -29.58 -9.80
CA LEU A 277 11.76 -30.58 -9.05
C LEU A 277 10.93 -31.27 -7.97
N ALA A 278 10.02 -30.54 -7.32
CA ALA A 278 9.24 -31.06 -6.19
C ALA A 278 8.08 -31.98 -6.63
N LEU A 279 7.53 -31.78 -7.83
CA LEU A 279 6.38 -32.55 -8.33
C LEU A 279 6.75 -33.84 -9.07
N GLN A 280 8.05 -34.11 -9.26
CA GLN A 280 8.51 -35.26 -10.02
C GLN A 280 8.72 -36.47 -9.12
N ASP A 281 8.07 -37.59 -9.46
CA ASP A 281 8.23 -38.88 -8.78
C ASP A 281 9.64 -39.46 -8.95
N ARG A 282 10.34 -39.08 -10.01
CA ARG A 282 11.70 -39.57 -10.34
C ARG A 282 12.68 -38.41 -10.45
N ARG A 283 13.87 -38.62 -9.88
CA ARG A 283 14.96 -37.65 -10.00
C ARG A 283 15.36 -37.47 -11.47
N PHE A 284 15.46 -36.22 -11.89
CA PHE A 284 16.08 -35.88 -13.16
C PHE A 284 17.54 -36.34 -13.18
N THR A 285 17.97 -36.84 -14.34
CA THR A 285 19.33 -37.35 -14.56
C THR A 285 20.28 -36.29 -15.13
N SER A 286 19.76 -35.13 -15.56
CA SER A 286 20.55 -34.02 -16.08
C SER A 286 19.82 -32.69 -15.95
N PHE A 287 20.58 -31.59 -15.97
CA PHE A 287 20.02 -30.23 -15.99
C PHE A 287 19.17 -29.96 -17.25
N ALA A 288 19.59 -30.48 -18.41
CA ALA A 288 18.83 -30.33 -19.65
C ALA A 288 17.42 -30.95 -19.56
N ALA A 289 17.28 -32.08 -18.86
CA ALA A 289 15.99 -32.72 -18.63
C ALA A 289 15.08 -31.90 -17.70
N VAL A 290 15.65 -31.18 -16.72
CA VAL A 290 14.89 -30.24 -15.89
C VAL A 290 14.39 -29.09 -16.75
N VAL A 291 15.27 -28.47 -17.55
CA VAL A 291 14.91 -27.32 -18.40
C VAL A 291 13.81 -27.68 -19.41
N SER A 292 13.81 -28.89 -19.96
CA SER A 292 12.77 -29.33 -20.89
C SER A 292 11.40 -29.53 -20.24
N ASP A 293 11.34 -29.69 -18.92
CA ASP A 293 10.12 -29.97 -18.16
C ASP A 293 9.61 -28.74 -17.38
N LEU A 294 10.31 -27.60 -17.47
CA LEU A 294 9.86 -26.34 -16.90
C LEU A 294 8.60 -25.84 -17.61
N TRP A 295 7.75 -25.14 -16.85
CA TRP A 295 6.67 -24.38 -17.48
C TRP A 295 7.23 -23.30 -18.41
N PRO A 296 6.56 -23.00 -19.55
CA PRO A 296 6.94 -21.88 -20.39
C PRO A 296 6.98 -20.58 -19.59
N ARG A 297 8.08 -19.83 -19.70
CA ARG A 297 8.32 -18.61 -18.92
C ARG A 297 7.20 -17.60 -19.02
N ASP A 298 6.67 -17.40 -20.22
CA ASP A 298 5.60 -16.43 -20.49
C ASP A 298 4.26 -16.81 -19.82
N ASN A 299 4.09 -18.08 -19.46
CA ASN A 299 2.84 -18.60 -18.88
C ASN A 299 2.96 -18.91 -17.38
N PHE A 300 4.18 -19.11 -16.85
CA PHE A 300 4.35 -19.58 -15.48
C PHE A 300 3.76 -18.60 -14.45
N GLN A 301 3.88 -17.29 -14.67
CA GLN A 301 3.23 -16.29 -13.80
C GLN A 301 1.70 -16.50 -13.72
N SER A 302 1.05 -16.80 -14.85
CA SER A 302 -0.39 -17.07 -14.90
C SER A 302 -0.73 -18.39 -14.21
N THR A 303 0.11 -19.41 -14.38
CA THR A 303 -0.01 -20.71 -13.69
C THR A 303 0.03 -20.54 -12.17
N VAL A 304 1.01 -19.80 -11.67
CA VAL A 304 1.18 -19.48 -10.24
C VAL A 304 -0.03 -18.71 -9.69
N LYS A 305 -0.54 -17.72 -10.43
CA LYS A 305 -1.77 -16.99 -10.08
C LYS A 305 -3.01 -17.89 -10.09
N ASN A 306 -3.07 -18.89 -10.98
CA ASN A 306 -4.19 -19.82 -11.02
C ASN A 306 -4.19 -20.82 -9.86
N PHE A 307 -3.01 -21.28 -9.42
CA PHE A 307 -2.89 -22.22 -8.30
C PHE A 307 -3.18 -21.56 -6.96
N CYS A 308 -2.52 -20.44 -6.70
CA CYS A 308 -2.54 -19.83 -5.37
C CYS A 308 -3.34 -18.53 -5.33
N GLY A 309 -4.01 -18.13 -6.41
CA GLY A 309 -4.98 -17.01 -6.42
C GLY A 309 -4.48 -15.75 -5.72
N LEU A 310 -5.25 -15.30 -4.72
CA LEU A 310 -4.98 -14.10 -3.93
C LEU A 310 -3.99 -14.30 -2.78
N PHE A 311 -3.44 -15.51 -2.60
CA PHE A 311 -2.52 -15.84 -1.50
C PHE A 311 -1.09 -15.39 -1.75
N ILE A 312 -0.72 -15.18 -3.02
CA ILE A 312 0.64 -14.84 -3.41
C ILE A 312 0.65 -13.63 -4.33
N SER A 313 1.61 -12.73 -4.10
CA SER A 313 1.88 -11.61 -4.99
C SER A 313 2.99 -12.02 -5.95
N VAL A 314 2.75 -11.86 -7.25
CA VAL A 314 3.66 -12.24 -8.33
C VAL A 314 3.94 -11.06 -9.23
#